data_AF-A0AAW6LPU6-F1
#
_entry.id   AF-A0AAW6LPU6-F1
#
_cell.length_a   1.000
_cell.length_b   1.000
_cell.length_c   1.000
_cell.angle_alpha   90.00
_cell.angle_beta   90.00
_cell.angle_gamma   90.00
#
_symmetry.space_group_name_H-M   'P 1'
#
loop_
_entity.id
_entity.type
_entity.pdbx_description
1 polymer ?
#
loop_
_entity_poly.entity_id
_entity_poly.type
_entity_poly.pdbx_seq_one_letter_code
_entity_poly.pdbx_strand_id
1 'polypeptide(L)'
;MSSPEQSIQLDDDVAGAAAGELLGVATRVVEMKKRFVEAAEAFEADARLDGDVMPASKATVDFFKKAASEAGSNLVDSSDKLEQIGNAINGRIAEGQFEQAQTVSEVGAVDSGGTPR
;
A
#
# COMPACT_ATOMS: atom_id res chain seq x y z
N MET A 1 -32.94 -5.43 24.11
CA MET A 1 -32.34 -6.44 23.22
C MET A 1 -31.53 -5.70 22.19
N SER A 2 -30.21 -5.83 22.24
CA SER A 2 -29.29 -5.20 21.29
C SER A 2 -29.50 -5.86 19.93
N SER A 3 -29.69 -5.06 18.88
CA SER A 3 -29.78 -5.60 17.52
C SER A 3 -28.48 -6.34 17.17
N PRO A 4 -28.53 -7.42 16.37
CA PRO A 4 -27.34 -8.08 15.88
C PRO A 4 -26.48 -7.01 15.19
N GLU A 5 -25.19 -6.98 15.49
CA GLU A 5 -24.22 -6.18 14.76
C GLU A 5 -24.47 -6.43 13.27
N GLN A 6 -24.99 -5.44 12.55
CA GLN A 6 -25.04 -5.52 11.10
C GLN A 6 -23.59 -5.65 10.67
N SER A 7 -23.19 -6.84 10.21
CA SER A 7 -21.92 -7.01 9.54
C SER A 7 -21.91 -5.96 8.43
N ILE A 8 -20.98 -5.00 8.51
CA ILE A 8 -20.69 -4.14 7.37
C ILE A 8 -20.17 -5.11 6.32
N GLN A 9 -21.06 -5.59 5.45
CA GLN A 9 -20.67 -6.32 4.26
C GLN A 9 -19.95 -5.29 3.40
N LEU A 10 -18.62 -5.29 3.51
CA LEU A 10 -17.78 -4.65 2.52
C LEU A 10 -18.04 -5.39 1.21
N ASP A 11 -18.52 -4.65 0.23
CA ASP A 11 -18.59 -5.14 -1.15
C ASP A 11 -17.15 -5.48 -1.58
N ASP A 12 -16.91 -6.76 -1.85
CA ASP A 12 -15.59 -7.29 -2.17
C ASP A 12 -14.96 -6.60 -3.40
N ASP A 13 -15.78 -6.19 -4.37
CA ASP A 13 -15.31 -5.48 -5.56
C ASP A 13 -14.85 -4.05 -5.20
N VAL A 14 -15.60 -3.37 -4.34
CA VAL A 14 -15.26 -2.04 -3.84
C VAL A 14 -14.01 -2.08 -2.95
N ALA A 15 -13.91 -3.10 -2.10
CA ALA A 15 -12.77 -3.32 -1.22
C ALA A 15 -11.50 -3.68 -2.02
N GLY A 16 -11.61 -4.53 -3.05
CA GLY A 16 -10.52 -4.84 -3.96
C GLY A 16 -10.05 -3.63 -4.78
N ALA A 17 -10.98 -2.81 -5.28
CA ALA A 17 -10.65 -1.56 -5.97
C ALA A 17 -9.89 -0.59 -5.05
N ALA A 18 -10.36 -0.39 -3.82
CA ALA A 18 -9.69 0.45 -2.84
C ALA A 18 -8.29 -0.07 -2.49
N ALA A 19 -8.12 -1.39 -2.32
CA ALA A 19 -6.81 -2.00 -2.09
C ALA A 19 -5.84 -1.76 -3.27
N GLY A 20 -6.34 -1.90 -4.50
CA GLY A 20 -5.57 -1.59 -5.71
C GLY A 20 -5.14 -0.12 -5.80
N GLU A 21 -6.03 0.82 -5.46
CA GLU A 21 -5.71 2.24 -5.42
C GLU A 21 -4.64 2.56 -4.36
N LEU A 22 -4.73 1.95 -3.17
CA LEU A 22 -3.74 2.13 -2.10
C LEU A 22 -2.35 1.65 -2.53
N LEU A 23 -2.25 0.50 -3.20
CA LEU A 23 -1.01 -0.01 -3.78
C LEU A 23 -0.47 0.91 -4.88
N GLY A 24 -1.35 1.47 -5.71
CA GLY A 24 -0.99 2.46 -6.73
C GLY A 24 -0.42 3.75 -6.14
N VAL A 25 -1.02 4.25 -5.05
CA VAL A 25 -0.52 5.41 -4.31
C VAL A 25 0.84 5.11 -3.67
N ALA A 26 1.00 3.95 -3.04
CA ALA A 26 2.26 3.49 -2.46
C ALA A 26 3.39 3.49 -3.51
N THR A 27 3.13 2.95 -4.71
CA THR A 27 4.08 2.94 -5.83
C THR A 27 4.50 4.35 -6.23
N ARG A 28 3.53 5.28 -6.41
CA ARG A 28 3.81 6.68 -6.77
C ARG A 28 4.64 7.40 -5.70
N VAL A 29 4.40 7.09 -4.43
CA VAL A 29 5.17 7.63 -3.31
C VAL A 29 6.64 7.19 -3.38
N VAL A 30 6.91 5.92 -3.70
CA VAL A 30 8.27 5.41 -3.92
C VAL A 30 8.94 6.08 -5.13
N GLU A 31 8.22 6.29 -6.22
CA GLU A 31 8.74 7.02 -7.39
C GLU A 31 9.09 8.48 -7.07
N MET A 32 8.23 9.18 -6.32
CA MET A 32 8.49 10.55 -5.89
C MET A 32 9.76 10.64 -5.04
N LYS A 33 9.98 9.69 -4.12
CA LYS A 33 11.22 9.59 -3.35
C LYS A 33 12.43 9.47 -4.26
N LYS A 34 12.38 8.56 -5.24
CA LYS A 34 13.48 8.35 -6.20
C LYS A 34 13.83 9.64 -6.93
N ARG A 35 12.84 10.35 -7.46
CA ARG A 35 13.03 11.63 -8.16
C ARG A 35 13.64 12.71 -7.26
N PHE A 36 13.27 12.74 -5.98
CA PHE A 36 13.80 13.72 -5.04
C PHE A 36 15.28 13.45 -4.72
N VAL A 37 15.68 12.18 -4.59
CA VAL A 37 17.09 11.78 -4.45
C VAL A 37 17.88 12.12 -5.71
N GLU A 38 17.38 11.76 -6.89
CA GLU A 38 18.00 12.09 -8.18
C GLU A 38 18.19 13.61 -8.35
N ALA A 39 17.21 14.42 -7.92
CA ALA A 39 17.33 15.88 -7.97
C ALA A 39 18.40 16.42 -7.00
N ALA A 40 18.52 15.85 -5.81
CA ALA A 40 19.56 16.23 -4.85
C ALA A 40 20.96 15.84 -5.36
N GLU A 41 21.11 14.67 -5.99
CA GLU A 41 22.35 14.23 -6.62
C GLU A 41 22.72 15.10 -7.82
N ALA A 42 21.76 15.47 -8.66
CA ALA A 42 21.98 16.40 -9.77
C ALA A 42 22.43 17.77 -9.29
N PHE A 43 21.80 18.30 -8.23
CA PHE A 43 22.21 19.57 -7.62
C PHE A 43 23.62 19.49 -7.02
N GLU A 44 23.99 18.37 -6.38
CA GLU A 44 25.36 18.16 -5.90
C GLU A 44 26.35 18.11 -7.07
N ALA A 45 26.03 17.42 -8.16
CA ALA A 45 26.89 17.33 -9.33
C ALA A 45 27.16 18.72 -9.93
N ASP A 46 26.13 19.56 -10.06
CA ASP A 46 26.26 20.95 -10.51
C ASP A 46 27.02 21.83 -9.51
N ALA A 47 26.95 21.50 -8.22
CA ALA A 47 27.66 22.22 -7.17
C ALA A 47 29.15 21.86 -7.07
N ARG A 48 29.67 20.90 -7.87
CA ARG A 48 31.07 20.49 -7.83
C ARG A 48 31.96 21.36 -8.73
N LEU A 49 33.10 21.77 -8.20
CA LEU A 49 34.21 22.38 -8.93
C LEU A 49 35.47 21.58 -8.63
N ASP A 50 36.19 21.13 -9.67
CA ASP A 50 37.38 20.28 -9.56
C ASP A 50 37.19 18.99 -8.73
N GLY A 51 35.98 18.44 -8.73
CA GLY A 51 35.63 17.20 -8.03
C GLY A 51 35.06 17.40 -6.62
N ASP A 52 35.22 18.58 -6.04
CA ASP A 52 34.75 18.94 -4.70
C ASP A 52 33.50 19.82 -4.74
N VAL A 53 32.57 19.61 -3.81
CA VAL A 53 31.40 20.48 -3.67
C VAL A 53 31.85 21.86 -3.20
N MET A 54 31.47 22.89 -3.96
CA MET A 54 31.80 24.27 -3.65
C MET A 54 31.34 24.65 -2.23
N PRO A 55 32.19 25.32 -1.42
CA PRO A 55 31.83 25.69 -0.04
C PRO A 55 30.52 26.49 0.06
N ALA A 56 30.25 27.35 -0.92
CA ALA A 56 29.03 28.16 -0.99
C ALA A 56 27.75 27.31 -1.19
N SER A 57 27.86 26.17 -1.86
CA SER A 57 26.73 25.28 -2.15
C SER A 57 26.57 24.16 -1.13
N LYS A 58 27.60 23.90 -0.32
CA LYS A 58 27.65 22.77 0.62
C LYS A 58 26.47 22.74 1.59
N ALA A 59 26.14 23.88 2.21
CA ALA A 59 25.01 23.97 3.14
C ALA A 59 23.66 23.65 2.47
N THR A 60 23.48 24.07 1.21
CA THR A 60 22.28 23.79 0.43
C THR A 60 22.21 22.32 0.01
N VAL A 61 23.33 21.74 -0.45
CA VAL A 61 23.44 20.30 -0.76
C VAL A 61 23.12 19.45 0.47
N ASP A 62 23.70 19.79 1.63
CA ASP A 62 23.48 19.06 2.89
C ASP A 62 22.00 19.15 3.33
N PHE A 63 21.38 20.32 3.21
CA PHE A 63 19.95 20.50 3.49
C PHE A 63 19.08 19.65 2.55
N PHE A 64 19.33 19.68 1.24
CA PHE A 64 18.57 18.89 0.28
C PHE A 64 18.71 17.38 0.51
N LYS A 65 19.93 16.89 0.79
CA LYS A 65 20.17 15.48 1.12
C LYS A 65 19.43 15.06 2.39
N LYS A 66 19.46 15.91 3.42
CA LYS A 66 18.72 15.66 4.66
C LYS A 66 17.21 15.61 4.42
N ALA A 67 16.66 16.58 3.69
CA ALA A 67 15.26 16.61 3.32
C ALA A 67 14.84 15.38 2.48
N ALA A 68 15.68 14.96 1.52
CA ALA A 68 15.48 13.76 0.73
C ALA A 68 15.44 12.49 1.60
N SER A 69 16.32 12.41 2.60
CA SER A 69 16.36 11.28 3.54
C SER A 69 15.14 11.26 4.47
N GLU A 70 14.75 12.40 5.05
CA GLU A 70 13.61 12.50 5.97
C GLU A 70 12.28 12.25 5.23
N ALA A 71 12.08 12.89 4.08
CA ALA A 71 10.96 12.59 3.21
C ALA A 71 10.98 11.13 2.80
N GLY A 72 12.16 10.60 2.44
CA GLY A 72 12.33 9.21 2.06
C GLY A 72 11.98 8.19 3.15
N SER A 73 12.13 8.53 4.43
CA SER A 73 11.71 7.68 5.55
C SER A 73 10.19 7.72 5.73
N ASN A 74 9.62 8.93 5.80
CA ASN A 74 8.18 9.10 6.01
C ASN A 74 7.34 8.53 4.86
N LEU A 75 7.87 8.60 3.64
CA LEU A 75 7.24 8.04 2.44
C LEU A 75 7.30 6.50 2.42
N VAL A 76 8.39 5.90 2.89
CA VAL A 76 8.48 4.43 3.03
C VAL A 76 7.51 3.94 4.10
N ASP A 77 7.50 4.56 5.28
CA ASP A 77 6.59 4.17 6.36
C ASP A 77 5.12 4.29 5.94
N SER A 78 4.80 5.28 5.10
CA SER A 78 3.45 5.45 4.55
C SER A 78 3.14 4.40 3.48
N SER A 79 4.09 4.13 2.57
CA SER A 79 3.97 3.08 1.54
C SER A 79 3.74 1.71 2.16
N ASP A 80 4.56 1.32 3.15
CA ASP A 80 4.48 0.02 3.82
C ASP A 80 3.13 -0.16 4.53
N LYS A 81 2.60 0.90 5.15
CA LYS A 81 1.27 0.87 5.77
C LYS A 81 0.16 0.72 4.72
N LEU A 82 0.26 1.44 3.60
CA LEU A 82 -0.73 1.34 2.52
C LEU A 82 -0.72 -0.06 1.90
N GLU A 83 0.45 -0.65 1.70
CA GLU A 83 0.62 -2.02 1.21
C GLU A 83 0.07 -3.05 2.22
N GLN A 84 0.38 -2.90 3.51
CA GLN A 84 -0.17 -3.75 4.56
C GLN A 84 -1.70 -3.69 4.62
N ILE A 85 -2.29 -2.50 4.50
CA ILE A 85 -3.75 -2.32 4.49
C ILE A 85 -4.34 -2.96 3.24
N GLY A 86 -3.78 -2.71 2.05
CA GLY A 86 -4.25 -3.32 0.81
C GLY A 86 -4.19 -4.85 0.84
N ASN A 87 -3.09 -5.41 1.34
CA ASN A 87 -2.92 -6.86 1.49
C ASN A 87 -3.88 -7.44 2.54
N ALA A 88 -4.12 -6.75 3.64
CA ALA A 88 -5.09 -7.18 4.65
C ALA A 88 -6.52 -7.19 4.10
N ILE A 89 -6.90 -6.18 3.30
CA ILE A 89 -8.21 -6.14 2.63
C ILE A 89 -8.34 -7.32 1.66
N ASN A 90 -7.35 -7.53 0.79
CA ASN A 90 -7.36 -8.65 -0.15
C ASN A 90 -7.42 -10.02 0.55
N GLY A 91 -6.71 -10.18 1.67
CA GLY A 91 -6.76 -11.39 2.49
C GLY A 91 -8.16 -11.66 3.04
N ARG A 92 -8.84 -10.63 3.59
CA ARG A 92 -10.21 -10.78 4.11
C ARG A 92 -11.23 -11.10 3.03
N ILE A 93 -11.09 -10.52 1.83
CA ILE A 93 -11.93 -10.85 0.67
C ILE A 93 -11.74 -12.34 0.31
N ALA A 94 -10.50 -12.81 0.23
CA ALA A 94 -10.21 -14.21 -0.09
C ALA A 94 -10.77 -15.19 0.96
N GLU A 95 -10.68 -14.85 2.25
CA GLU A 95 -11.30 -15.61 3.34
C GLU A 95 -12.83 -15.67 3.20
N GLY A 96 -13.49 -14.53 2.95
CA GLY A 96 -14.94 -14.46 2.76
C GLY A 96 -15.44 -15.26 1.55
N GLN A 97 -14.71 -15.20 0.43
CA GLN A 97 -15.01 -16.00 -0.76
C GLN A 97 -14.84 -17.51 -0.50
N PHE A 98 -13.81 -17.90 0.26
CA PHE A 98 -13.59 -19.29 0.64
C PHE A 98 -14.70 -19.83 1.55
N GLU A 99 -15.10 -19.07 2.57
CA GLU A 99 -16.19 -19.43 3.48
C GLU A 99 -17.54 -19.55 2.74
N GLN A 100 -17.83 -18.63 1.82
CA GLN A 100 -19.02 -18.74 0.96
C GLN A 100 -18.97 -19.99 0.08
N ALA A 101 -17.82 -20.30 -0.54
CA ALA A 101 -17.67 -21.49 -1.37
C ALA A 101 -17.86 -22.79 -0.56
N GLN A 102 -17.32 -22.86 0.66
CA GLN A 102 -17.59 -23.98 1.58
C GLN A 102 -19.06 -24.09 1.92
N THR A 103 -19.71 -22.99 2.29
CA THR A 103 -21.13 -22.97 2.66
C THR A 103 -22.02 -23.44 1.51
N VAL A 104 -21.77 -22.97 0.28
CA VAL A 104 -22.51 -23.42 -0.92
C VAL A 104 -22.27 -24.91 -1.18
N SER A 105 -21.04 -25.40 -1.03
CA SER A 105 -20.72 -26.81 -1.20
C SER A 105 -21.40 -27.70 -0.15
N GLU A 106 -21.49 -27.24 1.11
CA GLU A 106 -22.15 -27.97 2.20
C GLU A 106 -23.68 -27.98 2.03
N VAL A 107 -24.29 -26.84 1.68
CA VAL A 107 -25.74 -26.77 1.39
C VAL A 107 -26.11 -27.63 0.18
N GLY A 108 -25.30 -27.62 -0.87
CA GLY A 108 -25.49 -28.49 -2.04
C GLY A 108 -25.37 -29.98 -1.71
N ALA A 109 -24.51 -30.34 -0.75
CA ALA A 109 -24.40 -31.71 -0.26
C ALA A 109 -25.65 -32.15 0.53
N VAL A 110 -26.24 -31.26 1.34
CA VAL A 110 -27.47 -31.52 2.10
C VAL A 110 -28.68 -31.76 1.18
N ASP A 111 -28.81 -31.02 0.08
CA ASP A 111 -29.93 -31.17 -0.87
C ASP A 111 -29.82 -32.45 -1.74
N SER A 112 -28.61 -32.99 -1.88
CA SER A 112 -28.35 -34.27 -2.59
C SER A 112 -28.51 -35.52 -1.71
N GLY A 113 -28.61 -35.35 -0.38
CA GLY A 113 -28.83 -36.41 0.60
C GLY A 113 -30.33 -36.68 0.77
N GLY A 114 -30.90 -37.43 -0.17
CA GLY A 114 -32.34 -37.67 -0.30
C GLY A 114 -33.11 -37.90 1.00
N THR A 115 -34.26 -37.24 1.10
CA THR A 115 -35.33 -37.66 2.01
C THR A 115 -35.92 -38.98 1.48
N PRO A 116 -35.87 -40.10 2.23
CA PRO A 116 -36.65 -41.27 1.89
C PRO A 116 -38.13 -40.92 2.10
N ARG A 117 -38.93 -41.03 1.03
CA ARG A 117 -40.38 -41.23 1.17
C ARG A 117 -40.66 -42.66 1.60
#